data_AF-A0A2S6CU52-F1
#
_entry.id   AF-A0A2S6CU52-F1
#
_cell.length_a   1.000
_cell.length_b   1.000
_cell.length_c   1.000
_cell.angle_alpha   90.00
_cell.angle_beta   90.00
_cell.angle_gamma   90.00
#
_symmetry.space_group_name_H-M   'P 1'
#
loop_
_entity.id
_entity.type
_entity.pdbx_description
1 polymer ?
#
loop_
_entity_poly.entity_id
_entity_poly.type
_entity_poly.pdbx_seq_one_letter_code
_entity_poly.pdbx_strand_id
1 'polypeptide(L)' 'MTAFSPSSVLQKTAGITLSKPVQVTLYMMLSSLVIWTVFFSTYPPAHNTAHSARHHALGVACH' A
#
# COMPACT_ATOMS: atom_id res chain seq x y z
N MET A 1 42.59 -3.08 14.26
CA MET A 1 41.29 -2.70 14.86
C MET A 1 40.35 -2.33 13.73
N THR A 2 39.37 -3.18 13.42
CA THR A 2 38.31 -2.86 12.47
C THR A 2 37.26 -2.03 13.20
N ALA A 3 37.29 -0.72 12.98
CA ALA A 3 36.25 0.16 13.52
C ALA A 3 34.93 -0.17 12.80
N PHE A 4 34.00 -0.83 13.48
CA PHE A 4 32.63 -0.94 13.01
C PHE A 4 32.04 0.47 13.00
N SER A 5 31.94 1.06 11.81
CA SER A 5 31.43 2.42 11.64
C SER A 5 29.89 2.36 11.70
N PRO A 6 29.24 2.90 12.74
CA PRO A 6 27.77 2.89 12.87
C PRO A 6 27.08 3.64 11.73
N SER A 7 27.80 4.54 11.06
CA SER A 7 27.38 5.21 9.83
C SER A 7 27.08 4.24 8.68
N SER A 8 27.78 3.09 8.58
CA SER A 8 27.62 2.17 7.44
C SER A 8 26.29 1.42 7.49
N VAL A 9 25.82 1.07 8.69
CA VAL A 9 24.51 0.42 8.89
C VAL A 9 23.40 1.42 8.59
N LEU A 10 23.52 2.67 9.05
CA LEU A 10 22.52 3.71 8.84
C LEU A 10 22.43 4.14 7.37
N GLN A 11 23.57 4.27 6.68
CA GLN A 11 23.62 4.50 5.23
C GLN A 11 23.07 3.33 4.42
N LYS A 12 23.34 2.09 4.82
CA LYS A 12 22.79 0.89 4.18
C LYS A 12 21.27 0.82 4.34
N THR A 13 20.76 1.07 5.54
CA THR A 13 19.32 1.14 5.79
C THR A 13 18.67 2.26 4.98
N ALA A 14 19.28 3.45 4.94
CA ALA A 14 18.80 4.55 4.10
C ALA A 14 18.76 4.16 2.62
N GLY A 15 19.80 3.49 2.10
CA GLY A 15 19.83 3.01 0.72
C GLY A 15 18.73 1.99 0.40
N ILE A 16 18.38 1.11 1.34
CA ILE A 16 17.29 0.15 1.19
C ILE A 16 15.93 0.86 1.24
N THR A 17 15.69 1.72 2.24
CA THR A 17 14.42 2.44 2.38
C THR A 17 14.17 3.41 1.22
N LEU A 18 15.21 4.09 0.75
CA LEU A 18 15.13 5.00 -0.38
C LEU A 18 15.19 4.28 -1.74
N SER A 19 15.29 2.94 -1.74
CA SER A 19 15.33 2.17 -2.97
C SER A 19 14.00 2.25 -3.71
N LYS A 20 14.08 2.22 -5.04
CA LYS A 20 12.89 2.18 -5.91
C LYS A 20 11.96 1.00 -5.61
N PRO A 21 12.45 -0.24 -5.36
CA PRO A 21 11.58 -1.36 -4.99
C PRO A 21 10.77 -1.10 -3.73
N VAL A 22 11.37 -0.52 -2.67
CA VAL A 22 10.64 -0.21 -1.44
C VAL A 22 9.58 0.86 -1.68
N GLN A 23 9.92 1.92 -2.43
CA GLN A 23 8.95 2.96 -2.80
C GLN A 23 7.77 2.40 -3.60
N VAL A 24 8.04 1.54 -4.58
CA VAL A 24 7.00 0.89 -5.39
C VAL A 24 6.12 -0.02 -4.53
N THR A 25 6.72 -0.84 -3.67
CA THR A 25 5.96 -1.71 -2.75
C THR A 25 5.06 -0.89 -1.82
N LEU A 26 5.59 0.18 -1.21
CA LEU A 26 4.79 1.07 -0.36
C LEU A 26 3.63 1.71 -1.13
N TYR A 27 3.90 2.16 -2.36
CA TYR A 27 2.87 2.73 -3.23
C TYR A 27 1.78 1.71 -3.59
N MET A 28 2.16 0.48 -3.94
CA MET A 28 1.21 -0.59 -4.26
C MET A 28 0.39 -1.00 -3.04
N MET A 29 0.99 -1.07 -1.85
CA MET A 29 0.30 -1.37 -0.59
C MET A 29 -0.71 -0.28 -0.24
N LEU A 30 -0.28 0.99 -0.34
CA LEU A 30 -1.16 2.13 -0.10
C LEU A 30 -2.33 2.16 -1.11
N SER A 31 -2.04 1.92 -2.38
CA SER A 31 -3.06 1.88 -3.45
C SER A 31 -4.07 0.76 -3.18
N SER A 32 -3.60 -0.43 -2.82
CA SER A 32 -4.45 -1.56 -2.46
C SER A 32 -5.35 -1.25 -1.27
N LEU A 33 -4.79 -0.61 -0.23
CA LEU A 33 -5.55 -0.20 0.95
C LEU A 33 -6.65 0.80 0.60
N VAL A 34 -6.34 1.82 -0.20
CA VAL A 34 -7.33 2.82 -0.65
C VAL A 34 -8.45 2.16 -1.46
N ILE A 35 -8.10 1.30 -2.42
CA ILE A 35 -9.08 0.56 -3.23
C ILE A 35 -9.99 -0.27 -2.32
N TRP A 36 -9.40 -1.01 -1.37
CA TRP A 36 -10.15 -1.81 -0.39
C TRP A 36 -11.10 -0.94 0.43
N THR A 37 -10.62 0.18 0.98
CA THR A 37 -11.45 1.09 1.79
C THR A 37 -12.65 1.62 1.00
N VAL A 38 -12.46 1.98 -0.27
CA VAL A 38 -13.56 2.47 -1.13
C VAL A 38 -14.56 1.36 -1.44
N PHE A 39 -14.09 0.18 -1.85
CA PHE A 39 -14.95 -0.96 -2.21
C PHE A 39 -15.76 -1.51 -1.04
N PHE A 40 -15.22 -1.43 0.18
CA PHE A 40 -15.83 -1.98 1.39
C PHE A 40 -16.28 -0.91 2.40
N SER A 41 -16.39 0.36 1.98
CA SER A 41 -16.86 1.43 2.85
C SER A 41 -18.30 1.19 3.33
N THR A 42 -18.54 1.48 4.60
CA THR A 42 -19.90 1.53 5.19
C THR A 42 -20.51 2.93 5.13
N TYR A 43 -19.74 3.93 4.68
CA TYR A 43 -20.23 5.30 4.50
C TYR A 43 -21.09 5.38 3.22
N PRO A 44 -22.40 5.71 3.30
CA PRO A 44 -23.32 5.54 2.17
C PRO A 44 -22.90 6.25 0.87
N PRO A 45 -22.38 7.48 0.87
CA PRO A 45 -21.93 8.13 -0.37
C PRO A 45 -20.79 7.39 -1.06
N ALA A 46 -19.78 6.93 -0.30
CA ALA A 46 -18.66 6.19 -0.85
C ALA A 46 -19.10 4.80 -1.34
N HIS A 47 -19.91 4.10 -0.54
CA HIS A 47 -20.50 2.82 -0.89
C HIS A 47 -21.28 2.90 -2.20
N ASN A 48 -22.26 3.80 -2.29
CA ASN A 48 -23.16 3.90 -3.43
C ASN A 48 -22.40 4.24 -4.72
N THR A 49 -21.37 5.07 -4.62
CA THR A 49 -20.49 5.42 -5.75
C THR A 49 -19.72 4.20 -6.26
N ALA A 50 -19.18 3.38 -5.36
CA ALA A 50 -18.38 2.21 -5.71
C ALA A 50 -19.20 0.92 -5.94
N HIS A 51 -20.49 0.92 -5.59
CA HIS A 51 -21.34 -0.28 -5.58
C HIS A 51 -21.41 -0.96 -6.95
N SER A 52 -21.60 -0.21 -8.03
CA SER A 52 -21.64 -0.79 -9.39
C SER A 52 -20.28 -1.38 -9.80
N ALA A 53 -19.18 -0.72 -9.46
CA ALA A 53 -17.84 -1.24 -9.74
C ALA A 53 -17.56 -2.53 -8.95
N ARG A 54 -18.06 -2.60 -7.71
CA ARG A 54 -17.97 -3.80 -6.86
C ARG A 54 -18.69 -5.01 -7.47
N HIS A 55 -19.89 -4.83 -8.02
CA HIS A 55 -20.64 -5.91 -8.68
C HIS A 55 -19.93 -6.48 -9.92
N HIS A 56 -19.14 -5.67 -10.62
CA HIS A 56 -18.36 -6.12 -11.77
C HIS A 56 -16.96 -6.62 -11.42
N ALA A 57 -16.54 -6.50 -10.16
CA ALA A 57 -15.23 -6.95 -9.72
C ALA A 57 -15.24 -8.45 -9.40
N LEU A 58 -14.59 -9.23 -10.26
CA LEU A 58 -14.42 -10.67 -10.07
C LEU A 58 -13.81 -10.98 -8.69
N GLY A 59 -14.47 -11.88 -7.94
CA GLY A 59 -14.02 -12.31 -6.62
C GLY A 59 -14.41 -11.38 -5.46
N VAL A 60 -15.09 -10.26 -5.72
CA VAL A 60 -15.64 -9.41 -4.67
C VAL A 60 -17.09 -9.79 -4.42
N ALA A 61 -17.34 -10.55 -3.35
CA ALA A 61 -18.70 -10.85 -2.94
C ALA A 61 -19.46 -9.56 -2.60
N CYS A 62 -20.59 -9.37 -3.26
CA CYS A 62 -21.63 -8.42 -2.92
C CYS A 62 -22.86 -9.20 -2.44
N HIS A 63 -23.80 -8.52 -1.78
CA HIS A 63 -25.01 -9.07 -1.15
C HIS A 63 -25.63 -10.29 -1.86
#